data_AF-A0A9L0TNP0-F1
#
_entry.id   AF-A0A9L0TNP0-F1
#
_cell.length_a   1.000
_cell.length_b   1.000
_cell.length_c   1.000
_cell.angle_alpha   90.00
_cell.angle_beta   90.00
_cell.angle_gamma   90.00
#
_symmetry.space_group_name_H-M   'P 1'
#
loop_
_entity.id
_entity.type
_entity.pdbx_description
1 polymer ?
#
loop_
_entity_poly.entity_id
_entity_poly.type
_entity_poly.pdbx_seq_one_letter_code
_entity_poly.pdbx_strand_id
1 'polypeptide(L)'
;MFTHQFQKRRPETSSNRHEVTPRLHSMRKDGWTWLPVSAENCVGFGVDQLRDDNLETYWQSDGSQPHLVNIQFRRKTTVKTLCIYADYKSDESYTPSKISVRVGNNFHNLQEIRQLELVEPSGWIHVPLTDNHKKPTRTFMIQIAVLANHQNGRDTHMRQIKIYTPVEESSIGKFPRCTTIDFMMYRSIR
;
A
#
# COMPACT_ATOMS: atom_id res chain seq x y z
N MET A 1 35.41 59.55 5.59
CA MET A 1 34.40 59.27 6.62
C MET A 1 34.49 57.78 6.98
N PHE A 2 34.34 57.45 8.26
CA PHE A 2 33.96 56.12 8.78
C PHE A 2 32.64 55.65 8.12
N THR A 3 32.19 54.39 8.04
CA THR A 3 32.61 53.02 8.47
C THR A 3 32.12 52.03 7.38
N HIS A 4 32.25 50.69 7.39
CA HIS A 4 32.73 49.69 8.37
C HIS A 4 33.54 48.56 7.66
N GLN A 5 33.51 47.30 8.14
CA GLN A 5 34.41 46.22 7.69
C GLN A 5 33.84 44.80 8.00
N PHE A 6 34.47 43.74 7.46
CA PHE A 6 34.43 42.30 7.84
C PHE A 6 33.32 41.31 7.35
N GLN A 7 33.67 40.55 6.29
CA GLN A 7 34.03 39.10 6.31
C GLN A 7 33.02 37.96 6.66
N LYS A 8 32.57 37.26 5.60
CA LYS A 8 32.61 35.79 5.36
C LYS A 8 32.10 34.80 6.45
N ARG A 9 30.97 34.11 6.18
CA ARG A 9 30.68 32.74 6.66
C ARG A 9 30.03 31.85 5.59
N ARG A 10 30.12 30.53 5.77
CA ARG A 10 29.55 29.44 4.93
C ARG A 10 28.05 29.23 5.22
N PRO A 11 27.30 28.50 4.37
CA PRO A 11 25.85 28.32 4.56
C PRO A 11 25.52 27.44 5.77
N GLU A 12 24.45 27.79 6.48
CA GLU A 12 23.81 26.91 7.44
C GLU A 12 22.64 26.16 6.80
N THR A 13 22.59 24.86 7.07
CA THR A 13 21.58 23.92 6.57
C THR A 13 20.34 23.93 7.45
N SER A 14 19.15 24.07 6.86
CA SER A 14 17.92 23.49 7.43
C SER A 14 17.47 22.31 6.57
N SER A 15 17.65 21.11 7.13
CA SER A 15 17.25 19.85 6.52
C SER A 15 15.73 19.70 6.51
N ASN A 16 15.14 19.47 5.34
CA ASN A 16 13.91 18.67 5.21
C ASN A 16 14.18 17.40 4.39
N ARG A 17 15.01 16.52 4.98
CA ARG A 17 14.79 15.07 4.88
C ARG A 17 13.62 14.74 5.82
N HIS A 18 12.68 13.82 5.62
CA HIS A 18 12.46 12.71 4.69
C HIS A 18 10.93 12.68 4.37
N GLU A 19 10.39 12.03 3.35
CA GLU A 19 10.32 10.56 3.26
C GLU A 19 11.08 10.02 2.05
N VAL A 20 12.20 9.34 2.34
CA VAL A 20 12.84 8.45 1.37
C VAL A 20 11.92 7.25 1.24
N THR A 21 11.39 7.00 0.04
CA THR A 21 10.67 5.77 -0.32
C THR A 21 11.36 4.56 0.31
N PRO A 22 10.70 3.79 1.18
CA PRO A 22 11.22 2.50 1.60
C PRO A 22 11.28 1.62 0.36
N ARG A 23 12.49 1.42 -0.19
CA ARG A 23 12.73 0.46 -1.27
C ARG A 23 12.06 -0.86 -0.88
N LEU A 24 11.52 -1.63 -1.82
CA LEU A 24 10.84 -2.90 -1.53
C LEU A 24 11.65 -3.85 -0.59
N HIS A 25 12.98 -3.73 -0.66
CA HIS A 25 13.94 -4.40 0.23
C HIS A 25 13.97 -3.91 1.70
N SER A 26 13.66 -2.64 2.00
CA SER A 26 13.57 -2.16 3.39
C SER A 26 12.30 -2.69 4.07
N MET A 27 11.17 -2.73 3.36
CA MET A 27 9.94 -3.31 3.93
C MET A 27 10.12 -4.80 4.29
N ARG A 28 10.96 -5.55 3.57
CA ARG A 28 11.39 -6.90 3.99
C ARG A 28 12.25 -6.90 5.28
N LYS A 29 13.11 -5.90 5.50
CA LYS A 29 13.92 -5.76 6.74
C LYS A 29 13.06 -5.39 7.95
N ASP A 30 11.99 -4.63 7.74
CA ASP A 30 11.09 -4.18 8.81
C ASP A 30 10.07 -5.25 9.26
N GLY A 31 10.17 -6.48 8.74
CA GLY A 31 9.28 -7.59 9.09
C GLY A 31 7.94 -7.57 8.36
N TRP A 32 7.91 -7.17 7.08
CA TRP A 32 6.71 -7.23 6.23
C TRP A 32 6.94 -8.13 5.02
N THR A 33 5.92 -8.91 4.66
CA THR A 33 5.90 -9.71 3.42
C THR A 33 4.68 -9.31 2.61
N TRP A 34 4.82 -9.26 1.28
CA TRP A 34 3.69 -9.04 0.40
C TRP A 34 2.94 -10.36 0.19
N LEU A 35 1.61 -10.32 0.22
CA LEU A 35 0.76 -11.46 -0.06
C LEU A 35 0.43 -11.51 -1.55
N PRO A 36 0.41 -12.70 -2.19
CA PRO A 36 -0.16 -12.83 -3.51
C PRO A 36 -1.63 -12.44 -3.45
N VAL A 37 -1.97 -11.35 -4.15
CA VAL A 37 -3.33 -10.86 -4.26
C VAL A 37 -4.13 -11.91 -5.02
N SER A 38 -5.11 -12.54 -4.37
CA SER A 38 -6.13 -13.34 -5.05
C SER A 38 -7.33 -12.43 -5.29
N ALA A 39 -7.20 -11.59 -6.32
CA ALA A 39 -8.32 -10.80 -6.80
C ALA A 39 -9.22 -11.72 -7.62
N GLU A 40 -10.38 -12.05 -7.07
CA GLU A 40 -11.41 -12.86 -7.71
C GLU A 40 -12.61 -11.95 -7.95
N ASN A 41 -13.10 -11.93 -9.19
CA ASN A 41 -14.20 -11.08 -9.64
C ASN A 41 -13.90 -9.56 -9.67
N CYS A 42 -12.99 -9.17 -10.59
CA CYS A 42 -12.92 -7.80 -11.12
C CYS A 42 -13.55 -7.81 -12.52
N VAL A 43 -14.39 -6.83 -12.84
CA VAL A 43 -14.97 -6.68 -14.19
C VAL A 43 -14.04 -5.81 -15.02
N GLY A 44 -13.51 -6.34 -16.11
CA GLY A 44 -12.54 -5.67 -16.98
C GLY A 44 -11.36 -6.58 -17.37
N PHE A 45 -10.55 -6.13 -18.33
CA PHE A 45 -9.40 -6.88 -18.81
C PHE A 45 -8.19 -6.72 -17.87
N GLY A 46 -7.51 -7.82 -17.58
CA GLY A 46 -6.15 -7.79 -17.04
C GLY A 46 -5.99 -7.85 -15.53
N VAL A 47 -6.65 -8.82 -14.88
CA VAL A 47 -6.44 -9.09 -13.44
C VAL A 47 -5.02 -9.58 -13.13
N ASP A 48 -4.32 -10.17 -14.11
CA ASP A 48 -2.94 -10.61 -13.99
C ASP A 48 -1.96 -9.43 -14.04
N GLN A 49 -2.26 -8.39 -14.82
CA GLN A 49 -1.51 -7.14 -14.93
C GLN A 49 -1.43 -6.41 -13.57
N LEU A 50 -2.45 -6.52 -12.71
CA LEU A 50 -2.42 -6.00 -11.33
C LEU A 50 -1.36 -6.65 -10.42
N ARG A 51 -0.65 -7.67 -10.91
CA ARG A 51 0.27 -8.53 -10.16
C ARG A 51 1.58 -8.83 -10.89
N ASP A 52 1.73 -8.42 -12.14
CA ASP A 52 2.85 -8.83 -13.01
C ASP A 52 4.19 -8.13 -12.67
N ASP A 53 4.16 -7.16 -11.76
CA ASP A 53 5.31 -6.34 -11.31
C ASP A 53 5.88 -5.41 -12.38
N ASN A 54 5.16 -5.23 -13.48
CA ASN A 54 5.37 -4.20 -14.48
C ASN A 54 4.49 -2.97 -14.16
N LEU A 55 5.00 -1.78 -14.47
CA LEU A 55 4.27 -0.51 -14.26
C LEU A 55 3.70 0.04 -15.57
N GLU A 56 4.10 -0.50 -16.72
CA GLU A 56 3.58 -0.14 -18.04
C GLU A 56 2.21 -0.77 -18.33
N THR A 57 1.96 -1.95 -17.75
CA THR A 57 0.69 -2.69 -17.83
C THR A 57 -0.31 -2.20 -16.79
N TYR A 58 -1.59 -2.39 -17.08
CA TYR A 58 -2.69 -1.97 -16.22
C TYR A 58 -3.92 -2.88 -16.38
N TRP A 59 -4.70 -2.99 -15.31
CA TRP A 59 -6.11 -3.34 -15.39
C TRP A 59 -6.90 -2.10 -15.78
N GLN A 60 -7.78 -2.26 -16.75
CA GLN A 60 -8.80 -1.28 -17.11
C GLN A 60 -10.15 -1.81 -16.66
N SER A 61 -10.88 -1.03 -15.87
CA SER A 61 -12.27 -1.34 -15.54
C SER A 61 -13.19 -1.15 -16.74
N ASP A 62 -14.29 -1.90 -16.78
CA ASP A 62 -15.35 -1.72 -17.77
C ASP A 62 -16.71 -1.81 -17.06
N GLY A 63 -17.48 -0.72 -17.10
CA GLY A 63 -18.84 -0.69 -16.58
C GLY A 63 -19.24 0.63 -15.92
N SER A 64 -20.19 0.55 -14.99
CA SER A 64 -20.67 1.68 -14.18
C SER A 64 -19.92 1.78 -12.86
N GLN A 65 -19.55 3.00 -12.46
CA GLN A 65 -18.98 3.26 -11.14
C GLN A 65 -19.95 2.89 -10.00
N PRO A 66 -19.46 2.45 -8.82
CA PRO A 66 -18.04 2.35 -8.45
C PRO A 66 -17.37 1.09 -9.03
N HIS A 67 -16.13 1.23 -9.50
CA HIS A 67 -15.34 0.11 -10.01
C HIS A 67 -14.74 -0.68 -8.85
N LEU A 68 -14.92 -2.00 -8.83
CA LEU A 68 -14.62 -2.85 -7.67
C LEU A 68 -13.49 -3.83 -7.94
N VAL A 69 -12.42 -3.76 -7.13
CA VAL A 69 -11.39 -4.81 -7.02
C VAL A 69 -11.61 -5.58 -5.73
N ASN A 70 -12.05 -6.82 -5.87
CA ASN A 70 -12.38 -7.72 -4.76
C ASN A 70 -11.21 -8.68 -4.50
N ILE A 71 -10.70 -8.71 -3.27
CA ILE A 71 -9.54 -9.52 -2.88
C ILE A 71 -9.95 -10.43 -1.73
N GLN A 72 -9.89 -11.75 -1.95
CA GLN A 72 -10.29 -12.75 -0.97
C GLN A 72 -9.11 -13.56 -0.45
N PHE A 73 -9.17 -13.92 0.83
CA PHE A 73 -8.18 -14.76 1.49
C PHE A 73 -8.84 -16.07 1.96
N ARG A 74 -8.25 -17.21 1.56
CA ARG A 74 -8.67 -18.56 2.00
C ARG A 74 -8.72 -18.75 3.52
N ARG A 75 -8.01 -17.91 4.29
CA ARG A 75 -8.00 -17.89 5.76
C ARG A 75 -8.04 -16.45 6.27
N LYS A 76 -8.57 -16.24 7.48
CA LYS A 76 -8.64 -14.91 8.12
C LYS A 76 -7.24 -14.33 8.31
N THR A 77 -6.85 -13.41 7.44
CA THR A 77 -5.47 -12.96 7.25
C THR A 77 -5.28 -11.57 7.84
N THR A 78 -4.17 -11.38 8.54
CA THR A 78 -3.78 -10.10 9.12
C THR A 78 -3.15 -9.24 8.04
N VAL A 79 -3.65 -8.04 7.83
CA VAL A 79 -3.16 -7.09 6.81
C VAL A 79 -2.88 -5.75 7.48
N LYS A 80 -1.80 -5.08 7.08
CA LYS A 80 -1.40 -3.79 7.67
C LYS A 80 -1.41 -2.65 6.66
N THR A 81 -1.00 -2.90 5.42
CA THR A 81 -0.90 -1.86 4.40
C THR A 81 -1.33 -2.41 3.05
N LEU A 82 -2.25 -1.72 2.41
CA LEU A 82 -2.56 -1.88 0.99
C LEU A 82 -1.78 -0.81 0.23
N CYS A 83 -1.08 -1.20 -0.83
CA CYS A 83 -0.35 -0.32 -1.71
C CYS A 83 -0.98 -0.40 -3.10
N ILE A 84 -1.30 0.75 -3.68
CA ILE A 84 -1.85 0.91 -5.02
C ILE A 84 -0.89 1.78 -5.80
N TYR A 85 -0.56 1.41 -7.04
CA TYR A 85 0.18 2.30 -7.95
C TYR A 85 -0.79 3.00 -8.91
N ALA A 86 -0.70 4.33 -8.99
CA ALA A 86 -1.41 5.16 -9.94
C ALA A 86 -0.52 6.35 -10.35
N ASP A 87 -0.55 6.74 -11.63
CA ASP A 87 0.20 7.90 -12.12
C ASP A 87 -0.65 8.77 -13.06
N TYR A 88 -1.00 9.95 -12.58
CA TYR A 88 -1.82 10.93 -13.30
C TYR A 88 -1.23 11.39 -14.62
N LYS A 89 0.10 11.42 -14.74
CA LYS A 89 0.78 11.81 -15.98
C LYS A 89 0.66 10.76 -17.09
N SER A 90 0.45 9.50 -16.71
CA SER A 90 0.33 8.37 -17.63
C SER A 90 -1.13 7.99 -17.91
N ASP A 91 -2.03 8.21 -16.93
CA ASP A 91 -3.42 7.75 -16.98
C ASP A 91 -4.46 8.88 -17.11
N GLU A 92 -4.08 10.15 -16.89
CA GLU A 92 -4.96 11.33 -17.01
C GLU A 92 -6.35 11.13 -16.36
N SER A 93 -7.41 11.12 -17.16
CA SER A 93 -8.80 10.92 -16.70
C SER A 93 -9.10 9.50 -16.18
N TYR A 94 -8.32 8.49 -16.53
CA TYR A 94 -8.43 7.12 -15.98
C TYR A 94 -7.85 7.00 -14.56
N THR A 95 -7.23 8.07 -14.05
CA THR A 95 -6.62 8.08 -12.72
C THR A 95 -7.69 8.17 -11.62
N PRO A 96 -7.74 7.25 -10.65
CA PRO A 96 -8.71 7.34 -9.55
C PRO A 96 -8.50 8.61 -8.73
N SER A 97 -9.57 9.38 -8.52
CA SER A 97 -9.58 10.58 -7.66
C SER A 97 -10.16 10.29 -6.27
N LYS A 98 -11.02 9.26 -6.17
CA LYS A 98 -11.64 8.86 -4.89
C LYS A 98 -11.72 7.35 -4.76
N ILE A 99 -11.10 6.81 -3.70
CA ILE A 99 -11.05 5.37 -3.41
C ILE A 99 -11.61 5.10 -2.02
N SER A 100 -12.55 4.17 -1.92
CA SER A 100 -13.02 3.57 -0.67
C SER A 100 -12.38 2.19 -0.48
N VAL A 101 -11.79 1.95 0.69
CA VAL A 101 -11.23 0.66 1.08
C VAL A 101 -12.08 0.06 2.19
N ARG A 102 -12.60 -1.13 1.90
CA ARG A 102 -13.57 -1.85 2.72
C ARG A 102 -13.02 -3.22 3.09
N VAL A 103 -13.41 -3.72 4.24
CA VAL A 103 -13.00 -5.03 4.75
C VAL A 103 -14.20 -5.79 5.31
N GLY A 104 -14.17 -7.12 5.25
CA GLY A 104 -15.29 -7.92 5.69
C GLY A 104 -15.04 -9.42 5.72
N ASN A 105 -16.04 -10.15 6.20
CA ASN A 105 -16.03 -11.61 6.17
C ASN A 105 -16.59 -12.17 4.84
N ASN A 106 -17.47 -11.42 4.18
CA ASN A 106 -18.13 -11.76 2.91
C ASN A 106 -18.62 -10.47 2.21
N PHE A 107 -19.10 -10.57 0.97
CA PHE A 107 -19.58 -9.43 0.17
C PHE A 107 -20.69 -8.60 0.83
N HIS A 108 -21.53 -9.21 1.68
CA HIS A 108 -22.67 -8.53 2.32
C HIS A 108 -22.31 -7.81 3.63
N ASN A 109 -21.13 -8.11 4.20
CA ASN A 109 -20.65 -7.55 5.45
C ASN A 109 -19.27 -6.88 5.24
N LEU A 110 -19.21 -6.01 4.22
CA LEU A 110 -18.09 -5.13 3.94
C LEU A 110 -18.30 -3.79 4.66
N GLN A 111 -17.38 -3.43 5.54
CA GLN A 111 -17.35 -2.14 6.22
C GLN A 111 -16.24 -1.27 5.65
N GLU A 112 -16.54 -0.01 5.34
CA GLU A 112 -15.53 0.97 4.96
C GLU A 112 -14.64 1.30 6.17
N ILE A 113 -13.32 1.19 5.98
CA ILE A 113 -12.33 1.53 7.01
C ILE A 113 -11.54 2.79 6.67
N ARG A 114 -11.41 3.09 5.37
CA ARG A 114 -10.71 4.27 4.86
C ARG A 114 -11.32 4.71 3.54
N GLN A 115 -11.57 6.01 3.42
CA GLN A 115 -11.76 6.68 2.14
C GLN A 115 -10.52 7.56 1.89
N LEU A 116 -10.06 7.59 0.65
CA LEU A 116 -8.94 8.42 0.19
C LEU A 116 -9.44 9.33 -0.93
N GLU A 117 -9.00 10.57 -0.89
CA GLU A 117 -9.11 11.52 -1.98
C GLU A 117 -7.69 11.76 -2.51
N LEU A 118 -7.53 11.59 -3.80
CA LEU A 118 -6.25 11.57 -4.51
C LEU A 118 -6.25 12.76 -5.47
N VAL A 119 -5.22 13.61 -5.35
CA VAL A 119 -5.01 14.77 -6.22
C VAL A 119 -3.74 14.51 -6.99
N GLU A 120 -3.89 14.24 -8.30
CA GLU A 120 -2.79 13.97 -9.24
C GLU A 120 -1.72 13.00 -8.70
N PRO A 121 -2.10 11.79 -8.23
CA PRO A 121 -1.14 10.83 -7.66
C PRO A 121 -0.09 10.44 -8.70
N SER A 122 1.17 10.31 -8.28
CA SER A 122 2.30 9.99 -9.15
C SER A 122 3.22 8.93 -8.51
N GLY A 123 2.67 7.75 -8.25
CA GLY A 123 3.42 6.60 -7.74
C GLY A 123 2.65 5.70 -6.77
N TRP A 124 3.36 5.18 -5.76
CA TRP A 124 2.82 4.26 -4.77
C TRP A 124 2.02 4.99 -3.67
N ILE A 125 0.73 4.72 -3.62
CA ILE A 125 -0.20 5.17 -2.59
C ILE A 125 -0.24 4.10 -1.49
N HIS A 126 0.16 4.47 -0.26
CA HIS A 126 0.19 3.56 0.89
C HIS A 126 -1.04 3.79 1.80
N VAL A 127 -1.97 2.83 1.81
CA VAL A 127 -3.19 2.86 2.63
C VAL A 127 -3.00 2.03 3.91
N PRO A 128 -2.98 2.63 5.11
CA PRO A 128 -2.90 1.89 6.36
C PRO A 128 -4.22 1.19 6.69
N LEU A 129 -4.19 -0.14 6.69
CA LEU A 129 -5.27 -1.04 7.07
C LEU A 129 -5.21 -1.31 8.58
N THR A 130 -5.35 -0.26 9.38
CA THR A 130 -5.33 -0.34 10.84
C THR A 130 -6.69 -0.01 11.44
N ASP A 131 -7.11 -0.82 12.39
CA ASP A 131 -8.26 -0.61 13.26
C ASP A 131 -8.09 0.63 14.18
N ASN A 132 -9.15 1.06 14.85
CA ASN A 132 -9.21 2.17 15.81
C ASN A 132 -8.10 2.11 16.87
N HIS A 133 -7.69 0.90 17.28
CA HIS A 133 -6.60 0.67 18.22
C HIS A 133 -5.19 0.69 17.58
N LYS A 134 -5.02 1.21 16.36
CA LYS A 134 -3.79 1.20 15.55
C LYS A 134 -3.20 -0.19 15.28
N LYS A 135 -4.01 -1.25 15.43
CA LYS A 135 -3.61 -2.64 15.17
C LYS A 135 -3.89 -3.02 13.71
N PRO A 136 -3.06 -3.87 13.07
CA PRO A 136 -3.36 -4.42 11.74
C PRO A 136 -4.73 -5.12 11.72
N THR A 137 -5.55 -4.81 10.72
CA THR A 137 -6.88 -5.41 10.57
C THR A 137 -6.76 -6.87 10.14
N ARG A 138 -7.61 -7.74 10.71
CA ARG A 138 -7.64 -9.17 10.37
C ARG A 138 -8.96 -9.54 9.69
N THR A 139 -8.91 -9.84 8.40
CA THR A 139 -10.08 -9.95 7.52
C THR A 139 -10.05 -11.20 6.64
N PHE A 140 -11.19 -11.61 6.08
CA PHE A 140 -11.25 -12.60 4.98
C PHE A 140 -11.27 -11.94 3.61
N MET A 141 -11.80 -10.72 3.52
CA MET A 141 -11.96 -9.99 2.27
C MET A 141 -11.53 -8.53 2.42
N ILE A 142 -10.95 -7.98 1.36
CA ILE A 142 -10.76 -6.55 1.12
C ILE A 142 -11.49 -6.22 -0.18
N GLN A 143 -12.21 -5.11 -0.22
CA GLN A 143 -12.74 -4.53 -1.44
C GLN A 143 -12.16 -3.12 -1.60
N ILE A 144 -11.57 -2.86 -2.75
CA ILE A 144 -11.18 -1.52 -3.19
C ILE A 144 -12.28 -1.05 -4.13
N ALA A 145 -12.94 0.05 -3.80
CA ALA A 145 -14.02 0.64 -4.58
C ALA A 145 -13.57 2.02 -5.08
N VAL A 146 -13.34 2.15 -6.38
CA VAL A 146 -13.06 3.44 -7.00
C VAL A 146 -14.39 4.15 -7.19
N LEU A 147 -14.60 5.22 -6.43
CA LEU A 147 -15.86 5.97 -6.39
C LEU A 147 -15.93 7.07 -7.44
N ALA A 148 -14.77 7.60 -7.86
CA ALA A 148 -14.63 8.60 -8.91
C ALA A 148 -13.21 8.61 -9.47
N ASN A 149 -13.06 9.10 -10.70
CA ASN A 149 -11.78 9.36 -11.36
C ASN A 149 -11.53 10.88 -11.54
N HIS A 150 -10.33 11.25 -11.97
CA HIS A 150 -10.01 12.62 -12.37
C HIS A 150 -10.80 13.01 -13.63
N GLN A 151 -11.09 14.31 -13.79
CA GLN A 151 -11.77 14.85 -14.98
C GLN A 151 -13.13 14.19 -15.32
N ASN A 152 -13.78 13.53 -14.34
CA ASN A 152 -14.97 12.69 -14.53
C ASN A 152 -14.77 11.51 -15.51
N GLY A 153 -13.56 10.97 -15.61
CA GLY A 153 -13.26 9.78 -16.42
C GLY A 153 -14.16 8.60 -16.06
N ARG A 154 -14.69 7.93 -17.08
CA ARG A 154 -15.66 6.84 -16.93
C ARG A 154 -15.04 5.61 -16.27
N ASP A 155 -13.95 5.14 -16.87
CA ASP A 155 -13.25 3.91 -16.52
C ASP A 155 -11.95 4.24 -15.78
N THR A 156 -11.38 3.26 -15.07
CA THR A 156 -10.20 3.44 -14.22
C THR A 156 -9.05 2.56 -14.66
N HIS A 157 -7.84 3.10 -14.65
CA HIS A 157 -6.61 2.33 -14.73
C HIS A 157 -6.05 2.08 -13.33
N MET A 158 -5.70 0.84 -13.04
CA MET A 158 -4.85 0.49 -11.90
C MET A 158 -3.71 -0.37 -12.42
N ARG A 159 -2.47 0.08 -12.18
CA ARG A 159 -1.26 -0.60 -12.71
C ARG A 159 -0.90 -1.79 -11.85
N GLN A 160 -0.60 -1.56 -10.56
CA GLN A 160 -0.14 -2.62 -9.65
C GLN A 160 -0.77 -2.50 -8.25
N ILE A 161 -1.12 -3.63 -7.64
CA ILE A 161 -1.66 -3.70 -6.27
C ILE A 161 -0.82 -4.66 -5.42
N LYS A 162 -0.40 -4.20 -4.23
CA LYS A 162 0.36 -5.02 -3.27
C LYS A 162 -0.26 -4.93 -1.87
N ILE A 163 -0.44 -6.07 -1.20
CA ILE A 163 -0.92 -6.11 0.18
C ILE A 163 0.20 -6.63 1.07
N TYR A 164 0.52 -5.87 2.12
CA TYR A 164 1.53 -6.22 3.11
C TYR A 164 0.88 -6.75 4.39
N THR A 165 1.38 -7.91 4.82
CA THR A 165 1.07 -8.53 6.11
C THR A 165 2.22 -8.32 7.10
N PRO A 166 1.98 -8.15 8.41
CA PRO A 166 3.01 -8.44 9.41
C PRO A 166 3.58 -9.83 9.18
N VAL A 167 4.89 -9.93 9.05
CA VAL A 167 5.57 -11.19 9.34
C VAL A 167 5.37 -11.41 10.83
N GLU A 168 4.64 -12.47 11.17
CA GLU A 168 4.67 -12.98 12.53
C GLU A 168 6.12 -13.40 12.82
N GLU A 169 6.83 -12.59 13.60
CA GLU A 169 7.97 -13.12 14.34
C GLU A 169 7.40 -14.19 15.26
N SER A 170 7.55 -15.44 14.83
CA SER A 170 7.16 -16.68 15.51
C SER A 170 7.33 -16.52 17.01
N SER A 171 6.21 -16.27 17.72
CA SER A 171 6.20 -15.88 19.13
C SER A 171 6.38 -17.09 20.03
N ILE A 172 7.53 -17.75 19.86
CA ILE A 172 8.10 -18.73 20.78
C ILE A 172 8.57 -17.96 22.02
N GLY A 173 7.60 -17.63 22.88
CA GLY A 173 7.79 -16.91 24.13
C GLY A 173 7.82 -15.39 24.01
N LYS A 174 7.47 -14.72 25.11
CA LYS A 174 7.63 -13.27 25.31
C LYS A 174 9.09 -12.94 25.66
N PHE A 175 10.04 -13.28 24.79
CA PHE A 175 11.45 -12.97 24.99
C PHE A 175 11.92 -11.88 24.01
N PRO A 176 12.83 -10.97 24.42
CA PRO A 176 13.42 -10.00 23.52
C PRO A 176 14.19 -10.72 22.40
N ARG A 177 14.32 -10.07 21.23
CA ARG A 177 15.12 -10.58 20.10
C ARG A 177 16.55 -10.87 20.57
N CYS A 178 16.88 -12.14 20.77
CA CYS A 178 18.26 -12.57 20.85
C CYS A 178 18.80 -12.65 19.41
N THR A 179 19.73 -11.75 19.08
CA THR A 179 20.36 -11.65 17.75
C THR A 179 21.66 -12.46 17.65
N THR A 180 22.07 -13.13 18.73
CA THR A 180 23.30 -13.94 18.77
C THR A 180 23.13 -15.22 17.98
N ILE A 181 24.15 -15.56 17.18
CA ILE A 181 24.19 -16.73 16.30
C ILE A 181 23.86 -18.03 17.05
N ASP A 182 24.37 -18.17 18.27
CA ASP A 182 24.18 -19.34 19.15
C ASP A 182 22.69 -19.63 19.42
N PHE A 183 21.87 -18.59 19.60
CA PHE A 183 20.42 -18.74 19.80
C PHE A 183 19.67 -19.04 18.51
N MET A 184 20.21 -18.65 17.35
CA MET A 184 19.59 -18.91 16.06
C MET A 184 19.75 -20.37 15.61
N MET A 185 20.82 -21.07 16.04
CA MET A 185 21.01 -22.50 15.72
C MET A 185 19.91 -23.40 16.30
N TYR A 186 19.37 -23.07 17.48
CA TYR A 186 18.28 -23.84 18.11
C TYR A 186 16.87 -23.42 17.66
N ARG A 187 16.75 -22.48 16.71
CA ARG A 187 15.47 -21.87 16.31
C ARG A 187 14.52 -22.83 15.56
N SER A 188 15.04 -23.89 14.98
CA SER A 188 14.26 -24.93 14.30
C SER A 188 14.93 -26.29 14.41
N ILE A 189 14.27 -27.24 15.06
CA ILE A 189 14.56 -28.67 14.87
C ILE A 189 14.09 -29.03 13.45
N ARG A 190 14.89 -29.81 12.73
CA ARG A 190 14.66 -30.22 11.33
C ARG A 190 14.85 -31.73 11.19
#